data_AF-A0A0Q9JK73-F1
#
_entry.id   AF-A0A0Q9JK73-F1
#
_cell.length_a   1.000
_cell.length_b   1.000
_cell.length_c   1.000
_cell.angle_alpha   90.00
_cell.angle_beta   90.00
_cell.angle_gamma   90.00
#
_symmetry.space_group_name_H-M   'P 1'
#
loop_
_entity.id
_entity.type
_entity.pdbx_description
1 polymer ?
#
loop_
_entity_poly.entity_id
_entity_poly.type
_entity_poly.pdbx_seq_one_letter_code
_entity_poly.pdbx_strand_id
1 'polypeptide(L)'
;MILWDLVLTIVLLVVMVGVALVASFLSFFLAFAGDSCGSGITCDYDRIATGMLIAMVGPLVVGLLALIAAVVVLVLKRIAFWIPIVGIVLIAAVFIGGAALTASGVPGTTS
;
A
#
# COMPACT_ATOMS: atom_id res chain seq x y z
N MET A 1 28.31 4.33 -17.57
CA MET A 1 27.37 5.13 -16.75
C MET A 1 25.91 4.71 -16.96
N ILE A 2 25.39 4.60 -18.19
CA ILE A 2 23.99 4.20 -18.48
C ILE A 2 23.55 2.85 -17.87
N LEU A 3 24.45 1.86 -17.81
CA LEU A 3 24.13 0.52 -17.31
C LEU A 3 23.80 0.50 -15.80
N TRP A 4 24.44 1.37 -15.02
CA TRP A 4 24.23 1.46 -13.57
C TRP A 4 22.90 2.13 -13.21
N ASP A 5 22.50 3.14 -13.98
CA ASP A 5 21.19 3.82 -13.87
C ASP A 5 20.02 2.86 -14.17
N LEU A 6 20.21 2.00 -15.19
CA LEU A 6 19.24 0.99 -15.59
C LEU A 6 19.05 -0.08 -14.50
N VAL A 7 20.15 -0.58 -13.93
CA VAL A 7 20.09 -1.58 -12.86
C VAL A 7 19.41 -1.01 -11.61
N LEU A 8 19.74 0.22 -11.20
CA LEU A 8 19.10 0.91 -10.08
C LEU A 8 17.59 1.05 -10.27
N THR A 9 17.15 1.49 -11.45
CA THR A 9 15.72 1.65 -11.74
C THR A 9 14.98 0.32 -11.73
N ILE A 10 15.57 -0.74 -12.29
CA ILE A 10 15.02 -2.09 -12.22
C ILE A 10 14.92 -2.57 -10.77
N VAL A 11 15.98 -2.41 -9.97
CA VAL A 11 15.97 -2.83 -8.56
C VAL A 11 14.91 -2.06 -7.77
N LEU A 12 14.79 -0.74 -7.96
CA LEU A 12 13.75 0.06 -7.29
C LEU A 12 12.33 -0.34 -7.71
N LEU A 13 12.11 -0.69 -8.98
CA LEU A 13 10.83 -1.23 -9.45
C LEU A 13 10.51 -2.59 -8.80
N VAL A 14 11.49 -3.49 -8.74
CA VAL A 14 11.33 -4.79 -8.09
C VAL A 14 11.00 -4.61 -6.60
N VAL A 15 11.69 -3.70 -5.91
CA VAL A 15 11.42 -3.36 -4.50
C VAL A 15 10.01 -2.80 -4.34
N MET A 16 9.57 -1.90 -5.22
CA MET A 16 8.20 -1.36 -5.20
C MET A 16 7.14 -2.47 -5.32
N VAL A 17 7.31 -3.38 -6.28
CA VAL A 17 6.41 -4.54 -6.44
C VAL A 17 6.45 -5.43 -5.20
N GLY A 18 7.64 -5.68 -4.64
CA GLY A 18 7.81 -6.43 -3.39
C GLY A 18 7.06 -5.80 -2.22
N VAL A 19 7.15 -4.47 -2.05
CA VAL A 19 6.45 -3.74 -0.99
C VAL A 19 4.93 -3.81 -1.18
N ALA A 20 4.42 -3.68 -2.40
CA ALA A 20 2.99 -3.82 -2.69
C ALA A 20 2.47 -5.24 -2.35
N LEU A 21 3.25 -6.27 -2.66
CA LEU A 21 2.92 -7.66 -2.33
C LEU A 21 2.94 -7.91 -0.81
N VAL A 22 3.96 -7.40 -0.11
CA VAL A 22 4.03 -7.49 1.36
C VAL A 22 2.86 -6.77 2.01
N ALA A 23 2.51 -5.56 1.54
CA ALA A 23 1.34 -4.83 2.04
C ALA A 23 0.02 -5.58 1.77
N SER A 24 -0.12 -6.20 0.59
CA SER A 24 -1.29 -7.04 0.27
C SER A 24 -1.36 -8.27 1.19
N PHE A 25 -0.22 -8.91 1.44
CA PHE A 25 -0.12 -10.04 2.37
C PHE A 25 -0.46 -9.64 3.81
N LEU A 26 0.05 -8.50 4.28
CA LEU A 26 -0.26 -7.96 5.61
C LEU A 26 -1.74 -7.57 5.75
N SER A 27 -2.39 -7.15 4.66
CA SER A 27 -3.81 -6.81 4.65
C SER A 27 -4.73 -8.00 4.96
N PHE A 28 -4.30 -9.23 4.66
CA PHE A 28 -5.06 -10.42 5.07
C PHE A 28 -5.14 -10.54 6.60
N PHE A 29 -4.13 -10.08 7.33
CA PHE A 29 -4.16 -10.11 8.79
C PHE A 29 -5.13 -9.08 9.40
N LEU A 30 -5.46 -8.01 8.67
CA LEU A 30 -6.49 -7.04 9.10
C LEU A 30 -7.88 -7.69 9.18
N ALA A 31 -8.12 -8.81 8.49
CA ALA A 31 -9.39 -9.53 8.60
C ALA A 31 -9.66 -10.04 10.03
N PHE A 32 -8.61 -10.38 10.78
CA PHE A 32 -8.72 -10.81 12.19
C PHE A 32 -9.07 -9.67 13.15
N ALA A 33 -9.08 -8.41 12.70
CA ALA A 33 -9.52 -7.28 13.53
C ALA A 33 -11.00 -7.44 13.96
N GLY A 34 -11.81 -8.10 13.14
CA GLY A 34 -13.21 -8.39 13.45
C GLY A 34 -13.41 -9.36 14.62
N ASP A 35 -12.44 -10.25 14.87
CA ASP A 35 -12.51 -11.21 16.00
C ASP A 35 -12.33 -10.54 17.36
N SER A 36 -11.79 -9.31 17.38
CA SER A 36 -11.66 -8.51 18.61
C SER A 36 -13.02 -7.97 19.09
N CYS A 37 -14.04 -8.01 18.24
CA CYS A 37 -15.40 -7.63 18.55
C CYS A 37 -16.11 -8.80 19.25
N GLY A 38 -15.81 -9.00 20.54
CA GLY A 38 -16.46 -10.02 21.37
C GLY A 38 -17.95 -9.76 21.60
N SER A 39 -18.60 -10.65 22.35
CA SER A 39 -20.06 -10.74 22.58
C SER A 39 -20.73 -9.57 23.34
N GLY A 40 -20.12 -8.38 23.36
CA GLY A 40 -20.67 -7.18 24.01
C GLY A 40 -20.26 -5.85 23.40
N ILE A 41 -19.50 -5.83 22.30
CA ILE A 41 -19.03 -4.61 21.64
C ILE A 41 -19.67 -4.52 20.24
N THR A 42 -20.42 -3.45 19.98
CA THR A 42 -20.98 -3.18 18.66
C THR A 42 -19.88 -2.62 17.75
N CYS A 43 -19.31 -3.47 16.91
CA CYS A 43 -18.36 -3.04 15.89
C CYS A 43 -19.03 -2.69 14.57
N ASP A 44 -18.47 -1.70 13.89
CA ASP A 44 -18.88 -1.31 12.56
C ASP A 44 -18.13 -2.17 11.53
N TYR A 45 -18.66 -3.37 11.27
CA TYR A 45 -18.06 -4.33 10.34
C TYR A 45 -17.96 -3.79 8.91
N ASP A 46 -18.82 -2.84 8.52
CA ASP A 46 -18.79 -2.23 7.19
C ASP A 46 -17.54 -1.35 7.02
N ARG A 47 -17.19 -0.58 8.07
CA ARG A 47 -15.94 0.18 8.11
C ARG A 47 -14.70 -0.71 8.16
N ILE A 48 -14.73 -1.81 8.93
CA ILE A 48 -13.63 -2.78 8.99
C ILE A 48 -13.41 -3.43 7.61
N ALA A 49 -14.49 -3.87 6.96
CA ALA A 49 -14.41 -4.47 5.62
C ALA A 49 -13.91 -3.45 4.59
N THR A 50 -14.41 -2.22 4.60
CA THR A 50 -14.00 -1.15 3.68
C THR A 50 -12.51 -0.79 3.87
N GLY A 51 -12.06 -0.64 5.11
CA GLY A 51 -10.65 -0.38 5.40
C GLY A 51 -9.73 -1.51 4.93
N MET A 52 -10.15 -2.76 5.11
CA MET A 52 -9.39 -3.94 4.68
C MET A 52 -9.31 -4.02 3.16
N LEU A 53 -10.42 -3.75 2.46
CA LEU A 53 -10.45 -3.68 1.00
C LEU A 53 -9.52 -2.58 0.47
N ILE A 54 -9.50 -1.41 1.11
CA ILE A 54 -8.59 -0.32 0.75
C ILE A 54 -7.13 -0.72 1.01
N ALA A 55 -6.83 -1.36 2.14
CA ALA A 55 -5.48 -1.84 2.44
C ALA A 55 -5.03 -2.94 1.47
N MET A 56 -5.94 -3.77 0.97
CA MET A 56 -5.64 -4.86 0.05
C MET A 56 -5.50 -4.37 -1.41
N VAL A 57 -6.45 -3.59 -1.89
CA VAL A 57 -6.53 -3.17 -3.31
C VAL A 57 -5.77 -1.87 -3.55
N GLY A 58 -5.73 -0.97 -2.57
CA GLY A 58 -5.07 0.33 -2.66
C GLY A 58 -3.59 0.25 -3.04
N PRO A 59 -2.76 -0.56 -2.35
CA PRO A 59 -1.35 -0.78 -2.70
C PRO A 59 -1.13 -1.27 -4.13
N LEU A 60 -2.02 -2.14 -4.64
CA LEU A 60 -1.95 -2.66 -6.00
C LEU A 60 -2.26 -1.57 -7.03
N VAL A 61 -3.33 -0.80 -6.83
CA VAL A 61 -3.70 0.30 -7.73
C VAL A 61 -2.62 1.38 -7.76
N VAL A 62 -2.09 1.75 -6.59
CA VAL A 62 -1.03 2.76 -6.47
C VAL A 62 0.29 2.25 -7.04
N GLY A 63 0.63 0.97 -6.81
CA GLY A 63 1.79 0.33 -7.42
C GLY A 63 1.69 0.29 -8.95
N LEU A 64 0.50 0.01 -9.50
CA LEU A 64 0.25 0.03 -10.94
C LEU A 64 0.42 1.44 -11.52
N LEU A 65 -0.16 2.45 -10.87
CA LEU A 65 -0.03 3.86 -11.28
C LEU A 65 1.41 4.35 -11.21
N ALA A 66 2.14 3.97 -10.16
CA ALA A 66 3.55 4.32 -10.00
C ALA A 66 4.43 3.63 -11.06
N LEU A 67 4.10 2.39 -11.43
CA LEU A 67 4.77 1.67 -12.52
C LEU A 67 4.51 2.35 -13.87
N ILE A 68 3.27 2.75 -14.17
CA ILE A 68 2.94 3.51 -15.39
C ILE A 68 3.72 4.83 -15.41
N ALA A 69 3.74 5.57 -14.31
CA ALA A 69 4.48 6.83 -14.20
C ALA A 69 5.99 6.64 -14.41
N ALA A 70 6.56 5.56 -13.85
CA ALA A 70 7.96 5.21 -14.04
C ALA A 70 8.26 4.92 -15.53
N VAL A 71 7.42 4.13 -16.21
CA VAL A 71 7.56 3.83 -17.64
C VAL A 71 7.47 5.11 -18.48
N VAL A 72 6.49 5.97 -18.21
CA VAL A 72 6.32 7.25 -18.93
C VAL A 72 7.55 8.13 -18.77
N VAL A 73 8.11 8.26 -17.57
CA VAL A 73 9.29 9.11 -17.35
C VAL A 73 10.56 8.51 -17.97
N LEU A 74 10.67 7.18 -17.99
CA LEU A 74 11.75 6.47 -18.69
C LEU A 74 11.70 6.76 -20.20
N VAL A 75 10.50 6.76 -20.79
CA VAL A 75 10.27 7.15 -22.20
C VAL A 75 10.60 8.63 -22.43
N LEU A 76 10.33 9.50 -21.45
CA LEU A 76 10.65 10.94 -21.50
C LEU A 76 12.14 11.27 -21.24
N LYS A 77 13.02 10.25 -21.10
CA LYS A 77 14.49 10.40 -20.89
C LYS A 77 14.88 11.35 -19.75
N ARG A 78 14.06 11.50 -18.71
CA ARG A 78 14.35 12.34 -17.55
C ARG A 78 14.86 11.47 -16.41
N ILE A 79 15.97 11.85 -15.77
CA ILE A 79 16.62 11.16 -14.64
C ILE A 79 15.57 10.84 -13.55
N ALA A 80 15.19 9.56 -13.46
CA ALA A 80 13.92 9.10 -12.88
C ALA A 80 14.04 8.60 -11.42
N PHE A 81 15.01 9.11 -10.66
CA PHE A 81 15.33 8.56 -9.34
C PHE A 81 14.25 8.81 -8.27
N TRP A 82 13.51 9.91 -8.38
CA TRP A 82 12.51 10.32 -7.39
C TRP A 82 11.18 9.53 -7.48
N ILE A 83 10.84 9.03 -8.67
CA ILE A 83 9.54 8.39 -8.94
C ILE A 83 9.34 7.09 -8.16
N PRO A 84 10.28 6.13 -8.17
CA PRO A 84 10.08 4.91 -7.39
C PRO A 84 10.04 5.15 -5.88
N ILE A 85 10.79 6.15 -5.37
CA ILE A 85 10.72 6.55 -3.96
C ILE A 85 9.32 7.08 -3.64
N VAL A 86 8.80 8.01 -4.45
CA VAL A 86 7.45 8.56 -4.26
C VAL A 86 6.39 7.46 -4.31
N GLY A 87 6.50 6.51 -5.25
CA GLY A 87 5.53 5.42 -5.31
C GLY A 87 5.61 4.46 -4.12
N ILE A 88 6.80 4.16 -3.58
CA ILE A 88 6.94 3.37 -2.34
C ILE A 88 6.28 4.11 -1.17
N VAL A 89 6.51 5.41 -1.03
CA VAL A 89 5.90 6.24 0.02
C VAL A 89 4.38 6.26 -0.12
N LEU A 90 3.85 6.37 -1.34
CA LEU A 90 2.40 6.34 -1.59
C LEU A 90 1.79 4.97 -1.25
N ILE A 91 2.45 3.87 -1.62
CA ILE A 91 2.00 2.51 -1.26
C ILE A 91 1.93 2.38 0.27
N ALA A 92 2.98 2.81 0.99
CA ALA A 92 3.01 2.77 2.44
C ALA A 92 1.91 3.63 3.07
N ALA A 93 1.70 4.85 2.56
CA ALA A 93 0.66 5.75 3.05
C ALA A 93 -0.75 5.16 2.86
N VAL A 94 -1.00 4.51 1.72
CA VAL A 94 -2.30 3.89 1.42
C VAL A 94 -2.55 2.67 2.31
N PHE A 95 -1.53 1.85 2.53
CA PHE A 95 -1.63 0.72 3.47
C PHE A 95 -1.90 1.19 4.91
N ILE A 96 -1.13 2.16 5.40
CA ILE A 96 -1.32 2.72 6.75
C ILE A 96 -2.71 3.35 6.89
N GLY A 97 -3.17 4.08 5.87
CA GLY A 97 -4.50 4.67 5.84
C GLY A 97 -5.62 3.62 5.89
N GLY A 98 -5.49 2.54 5.12
CA GLY A 98 -6.42 1.40 5.15
C GLY A 98 -6.44 0.71 6.52
N ALA A 99 -5.26 0.46 7.11
CA ALA A 99 -5.12 -0.11 8.44
C ALA A 99 -5.73 0.77 9.54
N ALA A 100 -5.49 2.09 9.49
CA ALA A 100 -6.11 3.03 10.42
C ALA A 100 -7.64 3.04 10.28
N LEU A 101 -8.16 2.94 9.05
CA LEU A 101 -9.60 2.81 8.82
C LEU A 101 -10.16 1.53 9.44
N THR A 102 -9.47 0.39 9.27
CA THR A 102 -9.90 -0.87 9.92
C THR A 102 -9.91 -0.77 11.44
N ALA A 103 -8.89 -0.14 12.01
CA ALA A 103 -8.77 0.07 13.45
C ALA A 103 -9.90 0.99 13.97
N SER A 104 -10.32 1.99 13.19
CA SER A 104 -11.40 2.91 13.56
C SER A 104 -12.79 2.27 13.66
N GLY A 105 -12.99 1.09 13.04
CA GLY A 105 -14.25 0.34 13.14
C GLY A 105 -14.43 -0.43 14.44
N VAL A 106 -13.39 -0.54 15.27
CA VAL A 106 -13.40 -1.19 16.57
C VAL A 106 -13.51 -0.12 17.68
N PRO A 107 -14.55 -0.16 18.53
CA PRO A 107 -14.67 0.74 19.67
C PRO A 107 -13.51 0.52 20.66
N GLY A 108 -12.58 1.48 20.73
CA GLY A 108 -11.40 1.41 21.62
C GLY A 108 -10.11 2.01 21.05
N THR A 109 -10.07 2.38 19.78
CA THR A 109 -8.88 2.94 19.10
C THR A 109 -8.77 4.46 19.15
N THR A 110 -9.74 5.16 19.75
CA THR A 110 -9.62 6.59 20.12
C THR A 110 -8.68 6.73 21.32
N SER A 111 -7.41 7.02 21.06
CA SER A 111 -6.49 7.68 22.00
C SER A 111 -5.79 8.80 21.26
#